data_AF-A0A3D4VX77-F1
#
_entry.id   AF-A0A3D4VX77-F1
#
_cell.length_a   1.000
_cell.length_b   1.000
_cell.length_c   1.000
_cell.angle_alpha   90.00
_cell.angle_beta   90.00
_cell.angle_gamma   90.00
#
_symmetry.space_group_name_H-M   'P 1'
#
loop_
_entity.id
_entity.type
_entity.pdbx_description
1 polymer ?
#
loop_
_entity_poly.entity_id
_entity_poly.type
_entity_poly.pdbx_seq_one_letter_code
_entity_poly.pdbx_strand_id
1 'polypeptide(L)' 'MLVEFSDEIFNALVEKIKIVSPTDFVFILKSGMRVAENLI' A
#
# COMPACT_ATOMS: atom_id res chain seq x y z
N MET A 1 17.22 -4.19 -0.38
CA MET A 1 17.19 -2.84 0.21
C MET A 1 15.73 -2.41 0.26
N LEU A 2 15.21 -2.12 1.46
CA LEU A 2 13.88 -1.55 1.61
C LEU A 2 14.01 -0.03 1.49
N VAL A 3 13.17 0.59 0.67
CA VAL A 3 13.11 2.04 0.53
C VAL A 3 11.87 2.51 1.25
N GLU A 4 12.05 3.39 2.22
CA GLU A 4 10.94 4.04 2.92
C GLU A 4 10.37 5.14 2.03
N PHE A 5 9.05 5.16 1.87
CA PHE A 5 8.38 6.25 1.18
C PHE A 5 8.24 7.44 2.12
N SER A 6 8.29 8.66 1.59
CA SER A 6 7.92 9.82 2.41
C SER A 6 6.43 9.74 2.77
N ASP A 7 6.11 10.16 3.99
CA ASP A 7 4.72 10.21 4.48
C ASP A 7 3.82 11.05 3.57
N GLU A 8 4.36 12.12 2.99
CA GLU A 8 3.65 12.98 2.05
C GLU A 8 3.20 12.21 0.80
N ILE A 9 4.10 11.42 0.20
CA ILE A 9 3.80 10.60 -0.97
C ILE A 9 2.80 9.51 -0.61
N PHE A 10 2.98 8.86 0.54
CA PHE A 10 2.07 7.82 1.01
C PHE A 10 0.64 8.35 1.18
N ASN A 11 0.48 9.49 1.85
CA ASN A 11 -0.81 10.13 2.10
C ASN A 11 -1.46 10.71 0.82
N ALA A 12 -0.64 11.10 -0.16
CA ALA A 12 -1.14 11.53 -1.46
C ALA A 12 -1.75 10.36 -2.25
N LEU A 13 -1.14 9.18 -2.19
CA LEU A 13 -1.47 8.02 -3.02
C LEU A 13 -2.51 7.08 -2.41
N VAL A 14 -2.40 6.79 -1.11
CA VAL A 14 -3.23 5.78 -0.44
C VAL A 14 -4.57 6.38 -0.02
N GLU A 15 -5.65 5.69 -0.37
CA GLU A 15 -7.01 6.02 0.06
C GLU A 15 -7.40 5.19 1.28
N LYS A 16 -7.11 3.88 1.24
CA LYS A 16 -7.49 2.93 2.29
C LYS A 16 -6.53 1.76 2.35
N ILE A 17 -6.31 1.26 3.55
CA ILE A 17 -5.58 0.01 3.80
C ILE A 17 -6.59 -1.05 4.22
N LYS A 18 -6.57 -2.20 3.55
CA LYS A 18 -7.34 -3.38 3.96
C LYS A 18 -6.37 -4.40 4.54
N ILE A 19 -6.57 -4.73 5.81
CA ILE A 19 -5.86 -5.83 6.47
C ILE A 19 -6.56 -7.13 6.11
N VAL A 20 -5.86 -8.05 5.46
CA VAL A 20 -6.39 -9.36 5.04
C VAL A 20 -5.97 -10.44 6.03
N SER A 21 -4.72 -10.39 6.47
CA SER A 21 -4.16 -11.22 7.53
C SER A 21 -3.10 -10.41 8.31
N PRO A 22 -2.54 -10.91 9.42
CA PRO A 22 -1.47 -10.20 10.14
C PRO A 22 -0.24 -9.85 9.29
N THR A 23 -0.01 -10.57 8.18
CA THR A 23 1.12 -10.36 7.27
C THR A 23 0.71 -9.86 5.89
N ASP A 24 -0.60 -9.79 5.59
CA ASP A 24 -1.10 -9.47 4.26
C ASP A 24 -1.94 -8.19 4.27
N PHE A 25 -1.47 -7.19 3.53
CA PHE A 25 -2.10 -5.88 3.41
C PHE A 25 -2.37 -5.55 1.95
N VAL A 26 -3.52 -4.93 1.69
CA VAL A 26 -3.87 -4.39 0.37
C VAL A 26 -4.03 -2.89 0.49
N PHE A 27 -3.22 -2.16 -0.28
CA PHE A 27 -3.34 -0.71 -0.42
C PHE A 27 -4.31 -0.39 -1.56
N ILE A 28 -5.35 0.37 -1.25
CA ILE A 28 -6.26 0.95 -2.22
C ILE A 28 -5.75 2.36 -2.49
N LEU A 29 -5.34 2.63 -3.72
CA LEU A 29 -4.88 3.95 -4.13
C LEU A 29 -6.07 4.82 -4.52
N LYS A 30 -5.94 6.14 -4.36
CA LYS A 30 -6.98 7.12 -4.75
C LYS A 30 -7.30 7.10 -6.25
N SER A 31 -6.41 6.53 -7.07
CA SER A 31 -6.65 6.28 -8.49
C SER A 31 -7.57 5.08 -8.75
N GLY A 32 -7.99 4.35 -7.71
CA GLY A 32 -8.73 3.09 -7.80
C GLY A 32 -7.84 1.87 -8.07
N MET A 33 -6.53 2.05 -8.26
CA MET A 33 -5.57 0.97 -8.47
C MET A 33 -5.28 0.23 -7.15
N ARG A 34 -5.17 -1.10 -7.23
CA ARG A 34 -4.87 -1.97 -6.09
C ARG A 34 -3.44 -2.47 -6.20
N VAL A 35 -2.65 -2.26 -5.15
CA VAL A 35 -1.30 -2.83 -5.05
C VAL A 35 -1.32 -3.90 -3.97
N ALA A 36 -0.93 -5.11 -4.36
CA ALA A 36 -0.72 -6.24 -3.46
C ALA A 36 0.72 -6.72 -3.65
N GLU A 37 1.36 -7.11 -2.56
CA GLU A 37 2.68 -7.72 -2.61
C GLU A 37 2.54 -9.15 -3.18
N ASN A 38 3.18 -9.41 -4.33
CA ASN A 38 3.49 -10.78 -4.75
C ASN A 38 4.97 -11.00 -4.41
N LEU A 39 5.23 -11.73 -3.33
CA LEU A 39 6.56 -12.28 -3.04
C LEU A 39 6.99 -13.16 -4.24
N ILE A 40 8.03 -12.72 -4.95
CA ILE A 40 8.79 -13.54 -5.92
C ILE A 40 9.87 -14.29 -5.14
#